data_AF-A0A432JSA2-F1
#
_entry.id   AF-A0A432JSA2-F1
#
_cell.length_a   1.000
_cell.length_b   1.000
_cell.length_c   1.000
_cell.angle_alpha   90.00
_cell.angle_beta   90.00
_cell.angle_gamma   90.00
#
_symmetry.space_group_name_H-M   'P 1'
#
loop_
_entity.id
_entity.type
_entity.pdbx_description
1 polymer ?
#
loop_
_entity_poly.entity_id
_entity_poly.type
_entity_poly.pdbx_seq_one_letter_code
_entity_poly.pdbx_strand_id
1 'polypeptide(L)'
;MLRDESSGDLLDMLRRYLRQETVDPLRAVGRFLLFGASGSLLIGSGVVLIAVGGLRAMQAWGVLEGSWSWVPYIVVAAALSGLAVLAVSRIGGERGLDA
;
A
#
# COMPACT_ATOMS: atom_id res chain seq x y z
N MET A 1 -32.80 -15.40 41.87
CA MET A 1 -31.71 -16.29 41.43
C MET A 1 -31.70 -16.59 39.92
N LEU A 2 -32.85 -16.65 39.23
CA LEU A 2 -32.94 -17.00 37.79
C LEU A 2 -32.46 -15.93 36.76
N ARG A 3 -32.10 -14.72 37.20
CA ARG A 3 -31.77 -13.60 36.29
C ARG A 3 -30.28 -13.56 35.92
N ASP A 4 -29.41 -14.03 36.80
CA ASP A 4 -27.96 -14.10 36.57
C ASP A 4 -27.58 -15.24 35.61
N GLU A 5 -28.22 -16.42 35.70
CA GLU A 5 -27.96 -17.53 34.78
C GLU A 5 -28.36 -17.18 33.34
N SER A 6 -29.55 -16.58 33.14
CA SER A 6 -29.99 -16.17 31.79
C SER A 6 -29.14 -15.04 31.21
N SER A 7 -28.71 -14.08 32.03
CA SER A 7 -27.85 -12.98 31.56
C SER A 7 -26.45 -13.47 31.21
N GLY A 8 -25.90 -14.42 31.98
CA GLY A 8 -24.62 -15.07 31.69
C GLY A 8 -24.66 -15.91 30.42
N ASP A 9 -25.74 -16.67 30.20
CA ASP A 9 -25.89 -17.56 29.04
C ASP A 9 -26.05 -16.76 27.71
N LEU A 10 -26.81 -15.66 27.75
CA LEU A 10 -26.94 -14.75 26.60
C LEU A 10 -25.63 -14.03 26.26
N LEU A 11 -24.85 -13.64 27.29
CA LEU A 11 -23.52 -13.06 27.09
C LEU A 11 -22.54 -14.07 26.52
N ASP A 12 -22.59 -15.34 26.94
CA ASP A 12 -21.71 -16.39 26.42
C ASP A 12 -22.04 -16.71 24.95
N MET A 13 -23.33 -16.77 24.60
CA MET A 13 -23.80 -16.90 23.22
C MET A 13 -23.35 -15.72 22.34
N LEU A 14 -23.52 -14.48 22.80
CA LEU A 14 -23.10 -13.29 22.05
C LEU A 14 -21.58 -13.26 21.89
N ARG A 15 -20.82 -13.64 22.93
CA ARG A 15 -19.36 -13.72 22.87
C ARG A 15 -18.88 -14.78 21.89
N ARG A 16 -19.53 -15.95 21.86
CA ARG A 16 -19.28 -16.99 20.86
C ARG A 16 -19.60 -16.48 19.47
N TYR A 17 -20.75 -15.85 19.27
CA TYR A 17 -21.14 -15.29 17.98
C TYR A 17 -20.15 -14.24 17.50
N LEU A 18 -19.81 -13.26 18.34
CA LEU A 18 -18.79 -12.26 18.03
C LEU A 18 -17.47 -12.93 17.68
N ARG A 19 -17.01 -13.93 18.42
CA ARG A 19 -15.78 -14.67 18.10
C ARG A 19 -15.89 -15.45 16.78
N GLN A 20 -17.05 -16.00 16.46
CA GLN A 20 -17.28 -16.78 15.24
C GLN A 20 -17.36 -15.86 14.02
N GLU A 21 -18.10 -14.77 14.14
CA GLU A 21 -18.28 -13.75 13.11
C GLU A 21 -17.05 -12.85 12.94
N THR A 22 -16.16 -12.72 13.94
CA THR A 22 -14.94 -11.87 13.84
C THR A 22 -13.68 -12.63 13.44
N VAL A 23 -13.60 -13.95 13.66
CA VAL A 23 -12.40 -14.71 13.29
C VAL A 23 -12.24 -14.78 11.76
N ASP A 24 -13.34 -14.95 11.03
CA ASP A 24 -13.32 -14.96 9.56
C ASP A 24 -12.86 -13.62 8.95
N PRO A 25 -13.44 -12.45 9.34
CA PRO A 25 -12.97 -11.16 8.83
C PRO A 25 -11.57 -10.81 9.31
N LEU A 26 -11.15 -11.22 10.52
CA LEU A 26 -9.78 -10.96 10.97
C LEU A 26 -8.75 -11.74 10.14
N ARG A 27 -9.08 -12.97 9.75
CA ARG A 27 -8.25 -13.78 8.84
C ARG A 27 -8.22 -13.18 7.43
N ALA A 28 -9.35 -12.67 6.95
CA ALA A 28 -9.45 -11.98 5.66
C ALA A 28 -8.61 -10.68 5.65
N VAL A 29 -8.72 -9.86 6.70
CA VAL A 29 -7.91 -8.63 6.87
C VAL A 29 -6.42 -8.97 6.95
N GLY A 30 -6.03 -9.98 7.74
CA GLY A 30 -4.64 -10.41 7.82
C GLY A 30 -4.08 -10.86 6.46
N ARG A 31 -4.86 -11.60 5.68
CA ARG A 31 -4.50 -12.01 4.31
C ARG A 31 -4.39 -10.81 3.37
N PHE A 32 -5.36 -9.89 3.43
CA PHE A 32 -5.38 -8.68 2.62
C PHE A 32 -4.18 -7.78 2.93
N LEU A 33 -3.84 -7.61 4.21
CA LEU A 33 -2.68 -6.83 4.63
C LEU A 33 -1.36 -7.45 4.17
N LEU A 34 -1.25 -8.78 4.24
CA LEU A 34 -0.06 -9.50 3.76
C LEU A 34 0.10 -9.36 2.23
N PHE A 35 -0.97 -9.51 1.46
CA PHE A 35 -0.93 -9.30 0.00
C PHE A 35 -0.71 -7.83 -0.36
N GLY A 36 -1.30 -6.90 0.37
CA GLY A 36 -1.09 -5.45 0.17
C GLY A 36 0.34 -5.03 0.49
N ALA A 37 0.89 -5.49 1.62
CA ALA A 37 2.27 -5.18 2.02
C ALA A 37 3.30 -5.79 1.07
N SER A 38 3.13 -7.07 0.68
CA SER A 38 4.02 -7.71 -0.28
C SER A 38 3.93 -7.06 -1.67
N GLY A 39 2.71 -6.74 -2.14
CA GLY A 39 2.50 -6.03 -3.39
C GLY A 39 3.12 -4.64 -3.39
N SER A 40 2.92 -3.86 -2.32
CA SER A 40 3.55 -2.55 -2.13
C SER A 40 5.07 -2.64 -2.16
N LEU A 41 5.65 -3.65 -1.50
CA LEU A 41 7.10 -3.82 -1.45
C LEU A 41 7.66 -4.16 -2.83
N LEU A 42 6.98 -5.04 -3.58
CA LEU A 42 7.39 -5.45 -4.92
C LEU A 42 7.29 -4.29 -5.92
N ILE A 43 6.17 -3.55 -5.91
CA ILE A 43 5.96 -2.39 -6.77
C ILE A 43 6.95 -1.27 -6.43
N GLY A 44 7.12 -0.95 -5.15
CA GLY A 44 8.09 0.07 -4.71
C GLY A 44 9.51 -0.28 -5.13
N SER A 45 9.92 -1.53 -4.94
CA SER A 45 11.24 -2.00 -5.36
C SER A 45 11.40 -1.97 -6.88
N GLY A 46 10.39 -2.40 -7.63
CA GLY A 46 10.39 -2.38 -9.10
C GLY A 46 10.54 -0.96 -9.67
N VAL A 47 9.83 0.02 -9.09
CA VAL A 47 9.96 1.43 -9.47
C VAL A 47 11.39 1.94 -9.26
N VAL A 48 11.99 1.64 -8.10
CA VAL A 48 13.38 2.05 -7.80
C VAL A 48 14.34 1.41 -8.80
N LEU A 49 14.18 0.12 -9.10
CA LEU A 49 15.04 -0.58 -10.05
C LEU A 49 14.89 -0.04 -11.48
N ILE A 50 13.68 0.30 -11.93
CA ILE A 50 13.46 0.94 -13.23
C ILE A 50 14.08 2.33 -13.27
N ALA A 51 13.97 3.12 -12.19
CA ALA A 51 14.58 4.44 -12.10
C ALA A 51 16.12 4.37 -12.20
N VAL A 52 16.74 3.45 -11.44
CA VAL A 52 18.19 3.22 -11.48
C VAL A 52 18.62 2.64 -12.83
N GLY A 53 17.88 1.67 -13.36
CA GLY A 53 18.16 1.07 -14.66
C GLY A 53 18.05 2.06 -15.82
N GLY A 54 17.02 2.91 -15.80
CA GLY A 54 16.83 4.00 -16.77
C GLY A 54 17.94 5.05 -16.69
N LEU A 55 18.34 5.44 -15.48
CA LEU A 55 19.49 6.31 -15.24
C LEU A 55 20.76 5.71 -15.86
N ARG A 56 21.00 4.43 -15.59
CA ARG A 56 22.18 3.70 -16.07
C ARG A 56 22.16 3.54 -17.60
N ALA A 57 21.00 3.30 -18.20
CA ALA A 57 20.83 3.21 -19.65
C ALA A 57 21.10 4.55 -20.34
N MET A 58 20.60 5.66 -19.78
CA MET A 58 20.89 7.01 -20.28
C MET A 58 22.37 7.37 -20.15
N GLN A 59 23.02 6.99 -19.05
CA GLN A 59 24.47 7.21 -18.86
C GLN A 59 25.31 6.32 -19.78
N ALA A 60 24.87 5.10 -20.09
CA ALA A 60 25.59 4.16 -20.95
C ALA A 60 25.70 4.62 -22.43
N TRP A 61 24.85 5.54 -22.88
CA TRP A 61 24.92 6.08 -24.25
C TRP A 61 25.97 7.18 -24.44
N GLY A 62 26.64 7.65 -23.39
CA GLY A 62 27.76 8.62 -23.49
C GLY A 62 27.37 10.04 -23.96
N VAL A 63 26.17 10.23 -24.54
CA VAL A 63 25.65 11.51 -25.04
C VAL A 63 25.44 12.55 -23.91
N LEU A 64 25.40 12.10 -22.65
CA LEU A 64 25.19 12.93 -21.45
C LEU A 64 26.44 13.06 -20.58
N GLU A 65 27.61 12.61 -21.04
CA GLU A 65 28.88 12.82 -20.33
C GLU A 65 29.40 14.26 -20.55
N GLY A 66 29.71 14.97 -19.46
CA GLY A 66 30.14 16.38 -19.47
C GLY A 66 29.13 17.32 -18.80
N SER A 67 28.84 18.49 -19.42
CA SER A 67 27.95 19.54 -18.86
C SER A 67 26.46 19.17 -18.79
N TRP A 68 26.06 18.01 -19.31
CA TRP A 68 24.66 17.54 -19.36
C TRP A 68 24.36 16.38 -18.38
N SER A 69 25.31 16.07 -17.50
CA SER A 69 25.18 15.00 -16.50
C SER A 69 24.01 15.19 -15.52
N TRP A 70 23.50 16.42 -15.36
CA TRP A 70 22.38 16.76 -14.47
C TRP A 70 21.00 16.38 -15.03
N VAL A 71 20.85 16.32 -16.35
CA VAL A 71 19.59 16.01 -17.04
C VAL A 71 19.02 14.64 -16.65
N PRO A 72 19.81 13.54 -16.65
CA PRO A 72 19.30 12.24 -16.22
C PRO A 72 18.74 12.26 -14.79
N TYR A 73 19.34 13.03 -13.87
CA TYR A 73 18.85 13.15 -12.49
C TYR A 73 17.51 13.89 -12.41
N ILE A 74 17.32 14.95 -13.20
CA ILE A 74 16.04 15.68 -13.26
C ILE A 74 14.92 14.79 -13.82
N VAL A 75 15.21 14.01 -14.86
CA VAL A 75 14.21 13.08 -15.45
C VAL A 75 13.80 12.01 -14.45
N VAL A 76 14.76 11.40 -13.76
CA VAL A 76 14.47 10.41 -12.71
C VAL A 76 13.74 11.04 -11.54
N ALA A 77 14.14 12.23 -11.10
CA ALA A 77 13.45 12.95 -10.04
C ALA A 77 12.00 13.27 -10.44
N ALA A 78 11.75 13.75 -11.66
CA ALA A 78 10.43 14.02 -12.18
C ALA A 78 9.58 12.74 -12.29
N ALA A 79 10.16 11.63 -12.74
CA ALA A 79 9.49 10.34 -12.81
C ALA A 79 9.08 9.85 -11.41
N LEU A 80 10.00 9.89 -10.43
CA LEU A 80 9.71 9.53 -9.04
C LEU A 80 8.67 10.46 -8.42
N SER A 81 8.73 11.75 -8.71
CA SER A 81 7.75 12.75 -8.26
C SER A 81 6.36 12.44 -8.83
N GLY A 82 6.26 12.19 -10.13
CA GLY A 82 5.01 11.84 -10.79
C GLY A 82 4.43 10.53 -10.24
N LEU A 83 5.28 9.55 -9.96
CA LEU A 83 4.87 8.28 -9.38
C LEU A 83 4.41 8.43 -7.93
N ALA A 84 5.08 9.28 -7.14
CA ALA A 84 4.65 9.63 -5.79
C ALA A 84 3.31 10.36 -5.79
N VAL A 85 3.11 11.33 -6.69
CA VAL A 85 1.83 12.02 -6.87
C VAL A 85 0.72 11.04 -7.28
N LEU A 86 1.01 10.14 -8.22
CA LEU A 86 0.06 9.12 -8.65
C LEU A 86 -0.31 8.19 -7.48
N ALA A 87 0.69 7.71 -6.73
CA ALA A 87 0.47 6.89 -5.55
C ALA A 87 -0.39 7.60 -4.50
N VAL A 88 -0.09 8.86 -4.20
CA VAL A 88 -0.89 9.69 -3.28
C VAL A 88 -2.30 9.92 -3.80
N SER A 89 -2.48 10.18 -5.10
CA SER A 89 -3.82 10.35 -5.70
C SER A 89 -4.66 9.08 -5.67
N ARG A 90 -4.02 7.91 -5.77
CA ARG A 90 -4.70 6.61 -5.73
C ARG A 90 -5.07 6.20 -4.31
N ILE A 91 -4.31 6.66 -3.30
CA ILE A 91 -4.59 6.41 -1.88
C ILE A 91 -5.58 7.46 -1.32
N GLY A 92 -5.56 8.69 -1.82
CA GLY A 92 -6.40 9.81 -1.35
C GLY A 92 -7.70 10.04 -2.12
N GLY A 93 -7.97 9.28 -3.19
CA GLY A 93 -9.07 9.49 -4.12
C GLY A 93 -10.48 9.17 -3.61
N GLU A 94 -10.63 8.71 -2.36
CA GLU A 94 -11.93 8.45 -1.73
C GLU A 94 -12.25 9.47 -0.61
N ARG A 95 -11.89 10.74 -0.79
CA ARG A 95 -12.47 11.82 0.03
C ARG A 95 -13.62 12.46 -0.73
N GLY A 96 -14.83 12.17 -0.25
CA GLY A 96 -16.11 12.49 -0.85
C GLY A 96 -16.23 13.89 -1.43
N LEU A 97 -16.81 13.94 -2.62
CA LEU A 97 -17.41 15.12 -3.22
C LEU A 97 -18.91 14.82 -3.41
N ASP A 98 -19.57 14.40 -2.34
CA ASP A 98 -21.02 14.41 -2.22
C ASP A 98 -21.39 15.55 -1.27
N ALA A 99 -21.43 16.77 -1.80
CA ALA A 99 -22.02 17.94 -1.17
C ALA A 99 -22.92 18.63 -2.19
#